data_AF-A0A1I1VTF8-F1
#
_entry.id   AF-A0A1I1VTF8-F1
#
_cell.length_a   1.000
_cell.length_b   1.000
_cell.length_c   1.000
_cell.angle_alpha   90.00
_cell.angle_beta   90.00
_cell.angle_gamma   90.00
#
_symmetry.space_group_name_H-M   'P 1'
#
loop_
_entity.id
_entity.type
_entity.pdbx_description
1 polymer ?
#
loop_
_entity_poly.entity_id
_entity_poly.type
_entity_poly.pdbx_seq_one_letter_code
_entity_poly.pdbx_strand_id
1 'polypeptide(L)'
;MKTHDFAALHARHVWRGTLIAALLNACLYPLDILRGRDIGPAPWWPVFGASVVGFLIAAFILVIHRRRPQSVLLGSTLFIVNQAAILVSAGLMGPYQLQDPNLIPFQVHKLGTLTVAILAPERWVGLLCIFAFALIPVIQFGRLDPALQGRIDTSEPLVMLVYGAVAAVLLLYRLRGLATERALVQAQTEAADARRTARLLLAVRDLSNTPLQVIALASAAVRRRNPDLGEPLDRLDRALERLRALHQPLKAYEADLEWRPGDESIDAEAVLAAAEVQARARRSSAAV
;
A
#
# COMPACT_ATOMS: atom_id res chain seq x y z
N MET A 1 -14.17 -3.68 0.68
CA MET A 1 -13.08 -3.13 1.52
C MET A 1 -13.39 -1.67 1.78
N LYS A 2 -13.37 -1.19 3.04
CA LYS A 2 -13.81 0.19 3.34
C LYS A 2 -12.65 1.15 3.06
N THR A 3 -12.95 2.41 2.68
CA THR A 3 -11.96 3.48 2.49
C THR A 3 -11.00 3.65 3.68
N HIS A 4 -11.42 3.27 4.89
CA HIS A 4 -10.59 3.24 6.09
C HIS A 4 -9.40 2.27 6.03
N ASP A 5 -9.52 1.13 5.33
CA ASP A 5 -8.45 0.13 5.24
C ASP A 5 -7.26 0.65 4.42
N PHE A 6 -7.54 1.41 3.36
CA PHE A 6 -6.52 2.00 2.52
C PHE A 6 -5.73 3.10 3.23
N ALA A 7 -6.41 3.95 4.02
CA ALA A 7 -5.73 4.98 4.81
C ALA A 7 -4.77 4.37 5.84
N ALA A 8 -5.19 3.28 6.50
CA ALA A 8 -4.35 2.56 7.46
C ALA A 8 -3.14 1.88 6.80
N LEU A 9 -3.33 1.24 5.64
CA LEU A 9 -2.24 0.65 4.85
C LEU A 9 -1.24 1.71 4.38
N HIS A 10 -1.74 2.84 3.88
CA HIS A 10 -0.87 3.93 3.44
C HIS A 10 -0.05 4.48 4.61
N ALA A 11 -0.68 4.72 5.76
CA ALA A 11 0.02 5.16 6.97
C ALA A 11 1.11 4.16 7.40
N ARG A 12 0.84 2.85 7.41
CA ARG A 12 1.86 1.83 7.71
C ARG A 12 3.05 1.90 6.77
N HIS A 13 2.81 2.11 5.48
CA HIS A 13 3.88 2.23 4.49
C HIS A 13 4.75 3.47 4.75
N VAL A 14 4.12 4.62 5.00
CA VAL A 14 4.80 5.87 5.35
C VAL A 14 5.69 5.68 6.59
N TRP A 15 5.15 5.09 7.65
CA TRP A 15 5.90 4.86 8.89
C TRP A 15 7.07 3.89 8.71
N ARG A 16 6.92 2.85 7.88
CA ARG A 16 8.02 1.93 7.54
C ARG A 16 9.12 2.62 6.75
N GLY A 17 8.78 3.42 5.74
CA GLY A 17 9.74 4.21 4.98
C GLY A 17 10.54 5.17 5.87
N THR A 18 9.84 5.89 6.76
CA THR A 18 10.48 6.78 7.74
C THR A 18 11.37 6.04 8.72
N LEU A 19 10.93 4.89 9.24
CA LEU A 19 11.74 4.07 10.16
C LEU A 19 13.02 3.57 9.48
N ILE A 20 12.92 3.04 8.26
CA ILE A 20 14.08 2.56 7.50
C ILE A 20 15.05 3.72 7.23
N ALA A 21 14.55 4.88 6.80
CA ALA A 21 15.39 6.06 6.57
C ALA A 21 16.09 6.54 7.86
N ALA A 22 15.38 6.53 8.99
CA ALA A 22 15.92 6.91 10.29
C ALA A 22 16.98 5.92 10.79
N LEU A 23 16.76 4.61 10.62
CA LEU A 23 17.74 3.57 10.96
C LEU A 23 18.98 3.66 10.07
N LEU A 24 18.81 3.85 8.76
CA LEU A 24 19.93 4.07 7.85
C LEU A 24 20.75 5.29 8.29
N ASN A 25 20.11 6.41 8.59
CA ASN A 25 20.78 7.60 9.09
C ASN A 25 21.55 7.33 10.41
N ALA A 26 20.90 6.66 11.37
CA ALA A 26 21.51 6.32 12.65
C ALA A 26 22.73 5.39 12.53
N CYS A 27 22.77 4.52 11.51
CA CYS A 27 23.84 3.54 11.32
C CYS A 27 24.95 3.99 10.36
N LEU A 28 24.62 4.70 9.28
CA LEU A 28 25.58 5.08 8.23
C LEU A 28 26.56 6.16 8.70
N TYR A 29 26.10 7.16 9.45
CA TYR A 29 26.93 8.27 9.88
C TYR A 29 28.02 7.87 10.90
N PRO A 30 27.78 6.97 11.88
CA PRO A 30 28.86 6.41 12.70
C PRO A 30 29.93 5.66 11.89
N LEU A 31 29.53 4.97 10.82
CA LEU A 31 30.50 4.34 9.90
C LEU A 31 31.34 5.38 9.17
N ASP A 32 30.74 6.52 8.83
CA ASP A 32 31.45 7.65 8.21
C ASP A 32 32.44 8.31 9.18
N ILE A 33 32.12 8.40 10.49
CA ILE A 33 33.09 8.83 11.53
C ILE A 33 34.28 7.88 11.60
N LEU A 34 34.03 6.56 11.56
CA LEU A 34 35.09 5.56 11.61
C LEU A 34 36.02 5.64 10.39
N ARG A 35 35.46 5.90 9.21
CA ARG A 35 36.23 6.10 7.98
C ARG A 35 36.95 7.45 7.94
N GLY A 36 36.31 8.50 8.46
CA GLY A 36 36.79 9.88 8.41
C GLY A 36 37.82 10.24 9.48
N ARG A 37 38.25 9.27 10.31
CA ARG A 37 39.28 9.50 11.34
C ARG A 37 40.59 10.05 10.82
N ASP A 38 40.90 9.81 9.54
CA ASP A 38 42.12 10.26 8.89
C ASP A 38 41.96 11.63 8.19
N ILE A 39 40.73 12.15 8.10
CA ILE A 39 40.39 13.41 7.41
C ILE A 39 40.55 14.60 8.37
N GLY A 40 41.77 14.83 8.85
CA GLY A 40 42.18 16.07 9.52
C GLY A 40 41.28 16.59 10.66
N PRO A 41 41.27 17.91 10.92
CA PRO A 41 40.51 18.54 12.01
C PRO A 41 39.03 18.76 11.67
N ALA A 42 38.40 17.87 10.87
CA ALA A 42 37.01 18.01 10.50
C ALA A 42 36.09 17.92 11.75
N PRO A 43 35.10 18.81 11.90
CA PRO A 43 34.20 18.77 13.05
C PRO A 43 33.33 17.50 12.99
N TRP A 44 33.43 16.63 13.98
CA TRP A 44 32.65 15.38 14.05
C TRP A 44 31.19 15.60 14.48
N TRP A 45 30.89 16.74 15.11
CA TRP A 45 29.59 17.02 15.72
C TRP A 45 28.40 17.07 14.73
N PRO A 46 28.50 17.53 13.46
CA PRO A 46 27.35 17.54 12.55
C PRO A 46 26.91 16.12 12.19
N VAL A 47 27.89 15.23 11.96
CA VAL A 47 27.72 13.80 11.64
C VAL A 47 27.08 13.07 12.82
N PHE A 48 27.58 13.34 14.02
CA PHE A 48 26.99 12.82 15.26
C PHE A 48 25.57 13.35 15.49
N GLY A 49 25.32 14.65 15.32
CA GLY A 49 24.01 15.27 15.49
C GLY A 49 22.95 14.67 14.56
N ALA A 50 23.29 14.47 13.28
CA ALA A 50 22.40 13.79 12.33
C ALA A 50 22.09 12.34 12.74
N SER A 51 23.08 11.60 13.24
CA SER A 51 22.92 10.23 13.75
C SER A 51 21.95 10.19 14.94
N VAL A 52 22.12 11.12 15.89
CA VAL A 52 21.25 11.24 17.06
C VAL A 52 19.82 11.54 16.65
N VAL A 53 19.59 12.44 15.69
CA VAL A 53 18.24 12.71 15.15
C VAL A 53 17.62 11.44 14.56
N GLY A 54 18.36 10.68 13.74
CA GLY A 54 17.89 9.41 13.19
C GLY A 54 17.53 8.40 14.29
N PHE A 55 18.39 8.25 15.30
CA PHE A 55 18.13 7.36 16.43
C PHE A 55 16.88 7.77 17.22
N LEU A 56 16.72 9.05 17.55
CA LEU A 56 15.57 9.57 18.28
C LEU A 56 14.26 9.37 17.51
N ILE A 57 14.27 9.60 16.18
CA ILE A 57 13.09 9.35 15.32
C ILE A 57 12.76 7.86 15.28
N ALA A 58 13.75 6.98 15.12
CA ALA A 58 13.53 5.54 15.11
C ALA A 58 12.97 5.05 16.45
N ALA A 59 13.56 5.49 17.57
CA ALA A 59 13.08 5.17 18.92
C ALA A 59 11.66 5.69 19.16
N PHE A 60 11.38 6.94 18.78
CA PHE A 60 10.05 7.54 18.83
C PHE A 60 9.04 6.69 18.07
N ILE A 61 9.37 6.29 16.84
CA ILE A 61 8.52 5.43 16.01
C ILE A 61 8.27 4.09 16.73
N LEU A 62 9.31 3.39 17.17
CA LEU A 62 9.16 2.07 17.81
C LEU A 62 8.31 2.11 19.09
N VAL A 63 8.42 3.19 19.88
CA VAL A 63 7.65 3.36 21.12
C VAL A 63 6.20 3.73 20.83
N ILE A 64 5.95 4.69 19.93
CA ILE A 64 4.61 5.22 19.65
C ILE A 64 3.80 4.33 18.72
N HIS A 65 4.45 3.56 17.85
CA HIS A 65 3.80 2.60 16.95
C HIS A 65 2.88 1.63 17.70
N ARG A 66 3.17 1.35 18.97
CA ARG A 66 2.35 0.48 19.83
C ARG A 66 1.12 1.14 20.44
N ARG A 67 1.02 2.47 20.45
CA ARG A 67 0.04 3.19 21.28
C ARG A 67 -0.90 4.14 20.54
N ARG A 68 -0.59 4.55 19.30
CA ARG A 68 -1.36 5.59 18.61
C ARG A 68 -1.74 5.21 17.17
N PRO A 69 -2.88 5.71 16.65
CA PRO A 69 -3.21 5.58 15.24
C PRO A 69 -2.13 6.28 14.39
N GLN A 70 -1.69 5.59 13.35
CA GLN A 70 -0.61 6.06 12.49
C GLN A 70 -1.13 7.16 11.56
N SER A 71 -0.66 8.39 11.77
CA SER A 71 -0.96 9.52 10.89
C SER A 71 0.07 9.61 9.77
N VAL A 72 -0.39 9.83 8.54
CA VAL A 72 0.46 10.06 7.36
C VAL A 72 1.26 11.35 7.53
N LEU A 73 0.62 12.44 7.98
CA LEU A 73 1.25 13.74 8.16
C LEU A 73 2.44 13.66 9.13
N LEU A 74 2.27 12.99 10.27
CA LEU A 74 3.34 12.84 11.26
C LEU A 74 4.52 12.05 10.69
N GLY A 75 4.25 10.94 9.99
CA GLY A 75 5.30 10.13 9.37
C GLY A 75 6.07 10.88 8.27
N SER A 76 5.36 11.66 7.44
CA SER A 76 5.95 12.54 6.42
C SER A 76 6.80 13.65 7.04
N THR A 77 6.34 14.30 8.11
CA THR A 77 7.10 15.33 8.81
C THR A 77 8.39 14.76 9.42
N LEU A 78 8.30 13.61 10.10
CA LEU A 78 9.48 12.95 10.66
C LEU A 78 10.49 12.56 9.57
N PHE A 79 10.01 12.13 8.40
CA PHE A 79 10.86 11.86 7.25
C PHE A 79 11.61 13.12 6.80
N ILE A 80 10.90 14.25 6.63
CA ILE A 80 11.52 15.53 6.24
C ILE A 80 12.56 15.98 7.27
N VAL A 81 12.24 15.90 8.57
CA VAL A 81 13.17 16.27 9.65
C VAL A 81 14.44 15.41 9.59
N ASN A 82 14.30 14.10 9.37
CA ASN A 82 15.44 13.21 9.20
C ASN A 82 16.30 13.63 7.99
N GLN A 83 15.69 13.88 6.83
CA GLN A 83 16.44 14.28 5.63
C GLN A 83 17.08 15.66 5.76
N ALA A 84 16.43 16.59 6.47
CA ALA A 84 16.98 17.91 6.75
C ALA A 84 18.24 17.82 7.62
N ALA A 85 18.26 16.94 8.63
CA ALA A 85 19.45 16.71 9.46
C ALA A 85 20.63 16.17 8.63
N ILE A 86 20.37 15.23 7.72
CA ILE A 86 21.36 14.69 6.77
C ILE A 86 21.90 15.82 5.87
N LEU A 87 21.02 16.64 5.29
CA LEU A 87 21.40 17.76 4.41
C LEU A 87 22.25 18.82 5.12
N VAL A 88 21.87 19.19 6.34
CA VAL A 88 22.65 20.16 7.14
C VAL A 88 24.03 19.60 7.46
N SER A 89 24.10 18.34 7.91
CA SER A 89 25.37 17.67 8.18
C SER A 89 26.26 17.59 6.94
N ALA A 90 25.70 17.14 5.80
CA ALA A 90 26.41 17.06 4.53
C ALA A 90 26.91 18.42 4.04
N GLY A 91 26.14 19.49 4.25
CA GLY A 91 26.57 20.84 3.85
C GLY A 91 27.67 21.43 4.72
N LEU A 92 27.67 21.13 6.02
CA LEU A 92 28.74 21.54 6.93
C LEU A 92 30.04 20.73 6.70
N MET A 93 29.90 19.44 6.35
CA MET A 93 31.04 18.55 6.11
C MET A 93 31.64 18.64 4.71
N GLY A 94 30.87 19.15 3.74
CA GLY A 94 31.26 19.21 2.32
C GLY A 94 32.66 19.78 2.07
N PRO A 95 33.01 20.99 2.56
CA PRO A 95 34.32 21.57 2.34
C PRO A 95 35.48 20.73 2.88
N TYR A 96 35.29 20.02 3.99
CA TYR A 96 36.30 19.14 4.59
C TYR A 96 36.47 17.86 3.77
N GLN A 97 35.38 17.25 3.32
CA GLN A 97 35.42 16.05 2.49
C GLN A 97 36.11 16.30 1.14
N LEU A 98 35.98 17.51 0.58
CA LEU A 98 36.62 17.89 -0.68
C LEU A 98 38.14 18.13 -0.57
N GLN A 99 38.71 18.10 0.65
CA GLN A 99 40.16 18.18 0.83
C GLN A 99 40.85 16.84 0.55
N ASP A 100 40.15 15.72 0.74
CA ASP A 100 40.63 14.37 0.48
C ASP A 100 40.48 14.04 -1.02
N PRO A 101 41.59 13.82 -1.76
CA PRO A 101 41.55 13.52 -3.18
C PRO A 101 40.93 12.16 -3.50
N ASN A 102 40.79 11.25 -2.52
CA ASN A 102 40.21 9.92 -2.73
C ASN A 102 38.68 9.90 -2.58
N LEU A 103 38.08 10.98 -2.08
CA LEU A 103 36.64 11.05 -1.88
C LEU A 103 35.93 11.56 -3.13
N ILE A 104 34.80 10.93 -3.44
CA ILE A 104 33.95 11.33 -4.56
C ILE A 104 33.19 12.60 -4.14
N PRO A 105 33.27 13.70 -4.90
CA PRO A 105 32.55 14.93 -4.59
C PRO A 105 31.04 14.69 -4.41
N PHE A 106 30.49 15.29 -3.36
CA PHE A 106 29.05 15.29 -3.04
C PHE A 106 28.41 13.88 -2.96
N GLN A 107 29.18 12.83 -2.63
CA GLN A 107 28.69 11.45 -2.58
C GLN A 107 27.45 11.28 -1.70
N VAL A 108 27.40 11.93 -0.54
CA VAL A 108 26.24 11.90 0.38
C VAL A 108 24.97 12.44 -0.31
N HIS A 109 25.10 13.47 -1.14
CA HIS A 109 23.97 14.02 -1.88
C HIS A 109 23.51 13.08 -3.00
N LYS A 110 24.46 12.48 -3.74
CA LYS A 110 24.18 11.47 -4.78
C LYS A 110 23.43 10.26 -4.20
N LEU A 111 23.92 9.70 -3.09
CA LEU A 111 23.26 8.59 -2.41
C LEU A 111 21.93 9.01 -1.75
N GLY A 112 21.87 10.21 -1.19
CA GLY A 112 20.68 10.78 -0.57
C GLY A 112 19.52 10.92 -1.55
N THR A 113 19.76 11.45 -2.76
CA THR A 113 18.72 11.56 -3.80
C THR A 113 18.11 10.20 -4.16
N LEU A 114 18.94 9.18 -4.40
CA LEU A 114 18.47 7.84 -4.75
C LEU A 114 17.74 7.16 -3.58
N THR A 115 18.27 7.31 -2.36
CA THR A 115 17.65 6.78 -1.15
C THR A 115 16.26 7.39 -0.94
N VAL A 116 16.11 8.70 -1.14
CA VAL A 116 14.81 9.39 -1.08
C VAL A 116 13.86 8.84 -2.14
N ALA A 117 14.30 8.62 -3.38
CA ALA A 117 13.44 8.06 -4.42
C ALA A 117 12.83 6.70 -4.02
N ILE A 118 13.60 5.89 -3.28
CA ILE A 118 13.19 4.55 -2.84
C ILE A 118 12.36 4.57 -1.57
N LEU A 119 12.62 5.50 -0.63
CA LEU A 119 12.01 5.49 0.70
C LEU A 119 10.95 6.59 0.95
N ALA A 120 10.83 7.57 0.06
CA ALA A 120 9.94 8.70 0.28
C ALA A 120 8.49 8.24 0.50
N PRO A 121 7.80 8.77 1.52
CA PRO A 121 6.44 8.32 1.86
C PRO A 121 5.39 8.80 0.86
N GLU A 122 5.57 10.00 0.32
CA GLU A 122 4.62 10.69 -0.55
C GLU A 122 5.33 11.38 -1.71
N ARG A 123 4.58 11.66 -2.78
CA ARG A 123 5.11 12.29 -4.00
C ARG A 123 5.78 13.64 -3.72
N TRP A 124 5.08 14.52 -3.00
CA TRP A 124 5.54 15.90 -2.79
C TRP A 124 6.72 15.94 -1.82
N VAL A 125 6.67 15.12 -0.76
CA VAL A 125 7.77 14.96 0.19
C VAL A 125 9.03 14.44 -0.51
N GLY A 126 8.89 13.40 -1.33
CA GLY A 126 10.01 12.85 -2.10
C GLY A 126 10.61 13.84 -3.09
N LEU A 127 9.77 14.53 -3.88
CA LEU A 127 10.21 15.54 -4.83
C LEU A 127 10.92 16.72 -4.15
N LEU A 128 10.37 17.20 -3.02
CA LEU A 128 10.98 18.27 -2.24
C LEU A 128 12.38 17.86 -1.73
N CYS A 129 12.50 16.67 -1.15
CA CYS A 129 13.78 16.17 -0.67
C CYS A 129 14.77 15.92 -1.82
N ILE A 130 14.35 15.31 -2.93
CA ILE A 130 15.20 15.10 -4.12
C ILE A 130 15.72 16.45 -4.64
N PHE A 131 14.83 17.43 -4.77
CA PHE A 131 15.20 18.77 -5.20
C PHE A 131 16.23 19.40 -4.27
N ALA A 132 16.05 19.29 -2.94
CA ALA A 132 17.01 19.79 -1.97
C ALA A 132 18.38 19.11 -2.10
N PHE A 133 18.42 17.77 -2.18
CA PHE A 133 19.66 17.03 -2.35
C PHE A 133 20.37 17.28 -3.69
N ALA A 134 19.63 17.61 -4.75
CA ALA A 134 20.21 17.96 -6.04
C ALA A 134 20.71 19.41 -6.11
N LEU A 135 19.94 20.36 -5.54
CA LEU A 135 20.21 21.80 -5.67
C LEU A 135 21.26 22.32 -4.67
N ILE A 136 21.22 21.85 -3.42
CA ILE A 136 22.17 22.29 -2.38
C ILE A 136 23.64 22.12 -2.79
N PRO A 137 24.09 20.98 -3.35
CA PRO A 137 25.49 20.84 -3.77
C PRO A 137 25.85 21.71 -4.96
N VAL A 138 24.90 22.02 -5.86
CA VAL A 138 25.12 23.00 -6.95
C VAL A 138 25.38 24.39 -6.38
N ILE A 139 24.58 24.81 -5.38
CA ILE A 139 24.77 26.08 -4.67
C ILE A 139 26.10 26.07 -3.90
N GLN A 140 26.45 24.97 -3.23
CA GLN A 140 27.72 24.84 -2.52
C GLN A 140 28.90 24.94 -3.48
N PHE A 141 28.85 24.27 -4.63
CA PHE A 141 29.89 24.34 -5.64
C PHE A 141 30.16 25.79 -6.07
N GLY A 142 29.11 26.56 -6.37
CA GLY A 142 29.24 27.98 -6.72
C GLY A 142 29.74 28.89 -5.60
N ARG A 143 29.76 28.41 -4.35
CA ARG A 143 30.27 29.14 -3.17
C ARG A 143 31.63 28.63 -2.67
N LEU A 144 32.18 27.58 -3.28
CA LEU A 144 33.51 27.07 -2.94
C LEU A 144 34.59 28.08 -3.33
N ASP A 145 35.70 28.06 -2.58
CA ASP A 145 36.93 28.75 -2.95
C ASP A 145 37.40 28.26 -4.34
N PRO A 146 37.78 29.17 -5.27
CA PRO A 146 38.35 28.79 -6.57
C PRO A 146 39.47 27.74 -6.50
N ALA A 147 40.28 27.74 -5.44
CA ALA A 147 41.34 26.74 -5.24
C ALA A 147 40.77 25.33 -5.05
N LEU A 148 39.63 25.20 -4.36
CA LEU A 148 38.94 23.92 -4.18
C LEU A 148 38.12 23.55 -5.42
N GLN A 149 37.50 24.52 -6.09
CA GLN A 149 36.78 24.28 -7.35
C GLN A 149 37.69 23.68 -8.41
N GLY A 150 38.94 24.14 -8.53
CA GLY A 150 39.91 23.60 -9.48
C GLY A 150 40.31 22.14 -9.24
N ARG A 151 39.97 21.56 -8.08
CA ARG A 151 40.21 20.13 -7.75
C ARG A 151 39.02 19.25 -8.11
N ILE A 152 37.88 19.83 -8.42
CA ILE A 152 36.62 19.14 -8.73
C ILE A 152 36.37 19.29 -10.23
N ASP A 153 35.88 18.23 -10.86
CA ASP A 153 35.45 18.34 -12.26
C ASP A 153 34.31 19.35 -12.38
N THR A 154 34.47 20.34 -13.28
CA THR A 154 33.45 21.32 -13.67
C THR A 154 32.11 20.70 -14.07
N SER A 155 32.07 19.41 -14.44
CA SER A 155 30.85 18.69 -14.77
C SER A 155 30.01 18.28 -13.55
N GLU A 156 30.57 18.30 -12.33
CA GLU A 156 29.92 17.78 -11.12
C GLU A 156 28.53 18.39 -10.80
N PRO A 157 28.30 19.72 -10.94
CA PRO A 157 26.97 20.28 -10.77
C PRO A 157 25.94 19.70 -11.73
N LEU A 158 26.32 19.45 -12.99
CA LEU A 158 25.45 18.83 -13.99
C LEU A 158 25.15 17.38 -13.61
N VAL A 159 26.15 16.64 -13.13
CA VAL A 159 25.97 15.27 -12.63
C VAL A 159 24.94 15.24 -11.49
N MET A 160 24.99 16.19 -10.54
CA MET A 160 24.00 16.27 -9.47
C MET A 160 22.56 16.48 -9.98
N LEU A 161 22.38 17.30 -11.02
CA LEU A 161 21.09 17.50 -11.66
C LEU A 161 20.60 16.23 -12.37
N VAL A 162 21.50 15.48 -13.02
CA VAL A 162 21.19 14.18 -13.63
C VAL A 162 20.74 13.18 -12.57
N TYR A 163 21.45 13.07 -11.44
CA TYR A 163 21.02 12.22 -10.31
C TYR A 163 19.64 12.62 -9.78
N GLY A 164 19.38 13.93 -9.65
CA GLY A 164 18.07 14.45 -9.27
C GLY A 164 16.96 14.06 -10.25
N ALA A 165 17.22 14.18 -11.56
CA ALA A 165 16.27 13.80 -12.61
C ALA A 165 15.99 12.29 -12.60
N VAL A 166 17.03 11.46 -12.50
CA VAL A 166 16.90 10.00 -12.41
C VAL A 166 16.12 9.60 -11.16
N ALA A 167 16.45 10.18 -10.00
CA ALA A 167 15.74 9.94 -8.75
C ALA A 167 14.25 10.34 -8.84
N ALA A 168 13.93 11.46 -9.49
CA ALA A 168 12.54 11.88 -9.70
C ALA A 168 11.77 10.89 -10.60
N VAL A 169 12.39 10.40 -11.68
CA VAL A 169 11.78 9.37 -12.55
C VAL A 169 11.55 8.08 -11.77
N LEU A 170 12.54 7.62 -10.99
CA LEU A 170 12.41 6.43 -10.15
C LEU A 170 11.28 6.58 -9.11
N LEU A 171 11.19 7.75 -8.47
CA LEU A 171 10.12 8.06 -7.51
C LEU A 171 8.74 7.96 -8.18
N LEU A 172 8.57 8.60 -9.35
CA LEU A 172 7.31 8.58 -10.09
C LEU A 172 6.96 7.18 -10.57
N TYR A 173 7.93 6.42 -11.08
CA TYR A 173 7.74 5.04 -11.52
C TYR A 173 7.28 4.14 -10.35
N ARG A 174 7.96 4.21 -9.21
CA ARG A 174 7.60 3.48 -7.99
C ARG A 174 6.17 3.81 -7.53
N LEU A 175 5.81 5.10 -7.51
CA LEU A 175 4.48 5.54 -7.09
C LEU A 175 3.37 5.08 -8.06
N ARG A 176 3.64 5.10 -9.38
CA ARG A 176 2.73 4.54 -10.38
C ARG A 176 2.57 3.04 -10.20
N GLY A 177 3.67 2.30 -9.98
CA GLY A 177 3.64 0.87 -9.71
C GLY A 177 2.74 0.53 -8.52
N LEU A 178 2.89 1.25 -7.40
CA LEU A 178 2.04 1.07 -6.22
C LEU A 178 0.56 1.39 -6.48
N ALA A 179 0.26 2.38 -7.32
CA ALA A 179 -1.13 2.71 -7.69
C ALA A 179 -1.75 1.60 -8.55
N THR A 180 -1.01 1.07 -9.53
CA THR A 180 -1.46 -0.03 -10.39
C THR A 180 -1.66 -1.32 -9.60
N GLU A 181 -0.73 -1.65 -8.69
CA GLU A 181 -0.85 -2.83 -7.82
C GLU A 181 -2.11 -2.75 -6.94
N ARG A 182 -2.41 -1.57 -6.38
CA ARG A 182 -3.64 -1.36 -5.60
C ARG A 182 -4.89 -1.54 -6.46
N ALA A 183 -4.90 -1.01 -7.68
CA ALA A 183 -6.01 -1.17 -8.60
C ALA A 183 -6.23 -2.65 -8.98
N LEU A 184 -5.15 -3.41 -9.19
CA LEU A 184 -5.20 -4.84 -9.45
C LEU A 184 -5.78 -5.61 -8.26
N VAL A 185 -5.29 -5.36 -7.04
CA VAL A 185 -5.80 -6.00 -5.82
C VAL A 185 -7.28 -5.67 -5.62
N GLN A 186 -7.68 -4.42 -5.84
CA GLN A 186 -9.08 -4.02 -5.74
C GLN A 186 -9.95 -4.76 -6.76
N ALA A 187 -9.56 -4.78 -8.03
CA ALA A 187 -10.29 -5.51 -9.08
C ALA A 187 -10.40 -7.01 -8.78
N GLN A 188 -9.34 -7.63 -8.24
CA GLN A 188 -9.36 -9.03 -7.81
C GLN A 188 -10.33 -9.26 -6.65
N THR A 189 -10.36 -8.36 -5.65
CA THR A 189 -11.31 -8.47 -4.53
C THR A 189 -12.76 -8.32 -5.00
N GLU A 190 -13.04 -7.37 -5.90
CA GLU A 190 -14.39 -7.17 -6.47
C GLU A 190 -14.83 -8.37 -7.29
N ALA A 191 -13.95 -8.92 -8.12
CA ALA A 191 -14.24 -10.14 -8.88
C ALA A 191 -14.48 -11.36 -7.98
N ALA A 192 -13.72 -11.49 -6.88
CA ALA A 192 -13.91 -12.56 -5.91
C ALA A 192 -15.27 -12.44 -5.19
N ASP A 193 -15.66 -11.24 -4.78
CA ASP A 193 -16.95 -10.98 -4.13
C ASP A 193 -18.13 -11.22 -5.09
N ALA A 194 -18.00 -10.83 -6.36
CA ALA A 194 -19.00 -11.09 -7.40
C ALA A 194 -19.17 -12.60 -7.65
N ARG A 195 -18.07 -13.33 -7.86
CA ARG A 195 -18.10 -14.80 -8.02
C ARG A 195 -18.74 -15.50 -6.83
N ARG A 196 -18.43 -15.04 -5.63
CA ARG A 196 -19.03 -15.59 -4.41
C ARG A 196 -20.54 -15.35 -4.36
N THR A 197 -20.99 -14.16 -4.70
CA THR A 197 -22.43 -13.83 -4.73
C THR A 197 -23.16 -14.70 -5.76
N ALA A 198 -22.58 -14.86 -6.94
CA ALA A 198 -23.13 -15.72 -7.98
C ALA A 198 -23.26 -17.19 -7.50
N ARG A 199 -22.24 -17.73 -6.84
CA ARG A 199 -22.28 -19.08 -6.24
C ARG A 199 -23.37 -19.22 -5.18
N LEU A 200 -23.56 -18.20 -4.34
CA LEU A 200 -24.63 -18.23 -3.34
C LEU A 200 -26.02 -18.21 -3.98
N LEU A 201 -26.21 -17.41 -5.03
CA LEU A 201 -27.46 -17.38 -5.77
C LEU A 201 -27.77 -18.71 -6.46
N LEU A 202 -26.75 -19.38 -7.01
CA LEU A 202 -26.91 -20.74 -7.55
C LEU A 202 -27.27 -21.75 -6.46
N ALA A 203 -26.58 -21.75 -5.31
CA ALA A 203 -26.90 -22.64 -4.20
C ALA A 203 -28.34 -22.44 -3.69
N VAL A 204 -28.81 -21.19 -3.59
CA VAL A 204 -30.21 -20.87 -3.22
C VAL A 204 -31.19 -21.40 -4.27
N ARG A 205 -30.88 -21.23 -5.57
CA ARG A 205 -31.70 -21.75 -6.67
C ARG A 205 -31.81 -23.27 -6.60
N ASP A 206 -30.69 -23.95 -6.42
CA ASP A 206 -30.65 -25.41 -6.44
C ASP A 206 -31.38 -25.99 -5.21
N LEU A 207 -31.22 -25.37 -4.03
CA LEU A 207 -31.96 -25.74 -2.83
C LEU A 207 -33.47 -25.50 -2.95
N SER A 208 -33.89 -24.44 -3.62
CA SER A 208 -35.31 -24.08 -3.76
C SER A 208 -36.05 -24.89 -4.84
N ASN A 209 -35.35 -25.48 -5.81
CA ASN A 209 -35.97 -26.28 -6.87
C ASN A 209 -36.70 -27.53 -6.33
N THR A 210 -36.11 -28.27 -5.39
CA THR A 210 -36.71 -29.51 -4.88
C THR A 210 -37.99 -29.26 -4.08
N PRO A 211 -38.04 -28.33 -3.10
CA PRO A 211 -39.28 -27.96 -2.41
C PRO A 211 -40.37 -27.44 -3.35
N LEU A 212 -40.00 -26.64 -4.37
CA LEU A 212 -40.97 -26.16 -5.37
C LEU A 212 -41.62 -27.31 -6.14
N GLN A 213 -40.85 -28.34 -6.50
CA GLN A 213 -41.40 -29.54 -7.15
C GLN A 213 -42.32 -30.32 -6.20
N VAL A 214 -41.93 -30.48 -4.93
CA VAL A 214 -42.76 -31.15 -3.92
C VAL A 214 -44.07 -30.40 -3.68
N ILE A 215 -44.06 -29.08 -3.55
CA ILE A 215 -45.26 -28.27 -3.38
C ILE A 215 -46.16 -28.36 -4.62
N ALA A 216 -45.59 -28.31 -5.82
CA ALA A 216 -46.35 -28.47 -7.06
C ALA A 216 -46.99 -29.87 -7.18
N LEU A 217 -46.29 -30.92 -6.76
CA LEU A 217 -46.82 -32.28 -6.75
C LEU A 217 -47.94 -32.44 -5.70
N ALA A 218 -47.73 -31.89 -4.50
CA ALA A 218 -48.70 -31.91 -3.43
C ALA A 218 -49.97 -31.13 -3.80
N SER A 219 -49.84 -29.95 -4.43
CA SER A 219 -50.98 -29.15 -4.89
C SER A 219 -51.80 -29.90 -5.94
N ALA A 220 -51.15 -30.55 -6.90
CA ALA A 220 -51.80 -31.39 -7.90
C ALA A 220 -52.51 -32.60 -7.27
N ALA A 221 -51.92 -33.24 -6.26
CA ALA A 221 -52.54 -34.36 -5.54
C ALA A 221 -53.79 -33.92 -4.73
N VAL A 222 -53.73 -32.77 -4.06
CA VAL A 222 -54.86 -32.19 -3.31
C VAL A 222 -56.00 -31.81 -4.26
N ARG A 223 -55.68 -31.21 -5.42
CA ARG A 223 -56.67 -30.83 -6.45
C ARG A 223 -57.50 -32.02 -6.94
N ARG A 224 -56.86 -33.18 -7.11
CA ARG A 224 -57.55 -34.42 -7.54
C ARG A 224 -58.50 -34.99 -6.49
N ARG A 225 -58.19 -34.80 -5.20
CA ARG A 225 -58.99 -35.34 -4.09
C ARG A 225 -60.10 -34.40 -3.62
N ASN A 226 -59.91 -33.09 -3.77
CA ASN A 226 -60.83 -32.06 -3.25
C ASN A 226 -61.08 -30.98 -4.33
N PRO A 227 -61.98 -31.24 -5.30
CA PRO A 227 -62.24 -30.30 -6.40
C PRO A 227 -62.80 -28.95 -5.93
N ASP A 228 -63.43 -28.91 -4.75
CA ASP A 228 -64.06 -27.72 -4.17
C ASP A 228 -63.06 -26.62 -3.76
N LEU A 229 -61.76 -26.97 -3.61
CA LEU A 229 -60.68 -26.06 -3.21
C LEU A 229 -60.00 -25.34 -4.39
N GLY A 230 -60.68 -25.19 -5.52
CA GLY A 230 -60.10 -24.66 -6.77
C GLY A 230 -59.41 -23.29 -6.60
N GLU A 231 -60.12 -22.29 -6.05
CA GLU A 231 -59.60 -20.93 -5.97
C GLU A 231 -58.32 -20.79 -5.11
N PRO A 232 -58.21 -21.37 -3.90
CA PRO A 232 -56.95 -21.39 -3.14
C PRO A 232 -55.79 -22.06 -3.89
N LEU A 233 -56.05 -23.18 -4.58
CA LEU A 233 -55.02 -23.90 -5.34
C LEU A 233 -54.53 -23.09 -6.55
N ASP A 234 -55.41 -22.35 -7.21
CA ASP A 234 -55.02 -21.45 -8.31
C ASP A 234 -54.18 -20.25 -7.83
N ARG A 235 -54.36 -19.80 -6.58
CA ARG A 235 -53.46 -18.80 -5.98
C ARG A 235 -52.07 -19.39 -5.71
N LEU A 236 -52.01 -20.64 -5.22
CA LEU A 236 -50.75 -21.35 -4.98
C LEU A 236 -49.98 -21.58 -6.29
N ASP A 237 -50.66 -22.02 -7.35
CA ASP A 237 -50.02 -22.28 -8.64
C ASP A 237 -49.45 -20.99 -9.26
N ARG A 238 -50.16 -19.86 -9.16
CA ARG A 238 -49.64 -18.54 -9.56
C ARG A 238 -48.42 -18.13 -8.74
N ALA A 239 -48.38 -18.44 -7.44
CA ALA A 239 -47.20 -18.16 -6.60
C ALA A 239 -46.00 -19.03 -7.01
N LEU A 240 -46.22 -20.31 -7.34
CA LEU A 240 -45.20 -21.20 -7.87
C LEU A 240 -44.67 -20.73 -9.23
N GLU A 241 -45.54 -20.27 -10.12
CA GLU A 241 -45.14 -19.69 -11.41
C GLU A 241 -44.27 -18.45 -11.23
N ARG A 242 -44.63 -17.55 -10.30
CA ARG A 242 -43.80 -16.38 -9.96
C ARG A 242 -42.42 -16.79 -9.42
N LEU A 243 -42.35 -17.81 -8.58
CA LEU A 243 -41.07 -18.34 -8.08
C LEU A 243 -40.23 -18.95 -9.20
N ARG A 244 -40.84 -19.72 -10.12
CA ARG A 244 -40.15 -20.25 -11.31
C ARG A 244 -39.67 -19.15 -12.24
N ALA A 245 -40.48 -18.12 -12.47
CA ALA A 245 -40.10 -16.96 -13.29
C ALA A 245 -38.90 -16.21 -12.69
N LEU A 246 -38.78 -16.17 -11.36
CA LEU A 246 -37.63 -15.58 -10.67
C LEU A 246 -36.35 -16.43 -10.78
N HIS A 247 -36.47 -17.74 -10.98
CA HIS A 247 -35.33 -18.64 -11.19
C HIS A 247 -34.75 -18.57 -12.61
N GLN A 248 -35.55 -18.18 -13.60
CA GLN A 248 -35.13 -18.21 -15.00
C GLN A 248 -33.97 -17.25 -15.32
N PRO A 249 -33.91 -16.01 -14.79
CA PRO A 249 -32.74 -15.14 -14.93
C PRO A 249 -31.47 -15.72 -14.30
N LEU A 250 -31.59 -16.47 -13.19
CA LEU A 250 -30.44 -17.08 -12.52
C LEU A 250 -29.76 -18.16 -13.37
N LYS A 251 -30.50 -18.79 -14.29
CA LYS A 251 -29.96 -19.76 -15.25
C LYS A 251 -29.05 -19.11 -16.29
N ALA A 252 -29.30 -17.86 -16.68
CA ALA A 252 -28.44 -17.15 -17.62
C ALA A 252 -27.04 -16.92 -17.04
N TYR A 253 -26.96 -16.60 -15.74
CA TYR A 253 -25.68 -16.38 -15.04
C TYR A 253 -24.86 -17.65 -14.80
N GLU A 254 -25.45 -18.84 -14.99
CA GLU A 254 -24.75 -20.13 -14.84
C GLU A 254 -23.73 -20.37 -15.96
N ALA A 255 -24.01 -19.88 -17.16
CA ALA A 255 -23.12 -20.03 -18.32
C ALA A 255 -21.85 -19.18 -18.20
N ASP A 256 -21.91 -18.06 -17.48
CA ASP A 256 -20.79 -17.13 -17.28
C ASP A 256 -19.88 -17.53 -16.11
N LEU A 257 -20.26 -18.57 -15.36
CA LEU A 257 -19.47 -19.08 -14.24
C LEU A 257 -18.43 -20.09 -14.72
N GLU A 258 -17.17 -19.75 -14.47
CA GLU A 258 -16.06 -20.68 -14.65
C GLU A 258 -16.12 -21.74 -13.54
N TRP A 259 -16.63 -22.93 -13.90
CA TRP A 259 -16.69 -24.10 -13.02
C TRP A 259 -15.28 -24.64 -12.77
N ARG A 260 -14.90 -24.79 -11.50
CA ARG A 260 -13.62 -25.41 -11.13
C ARG A 260 -13.83 -26.85 -10.68
N PRO A 261 -12.83 -27.73 -10.86
CA PRO A 261 -12.85 -29.06 -10.27
C PRO A 261 -13.10 -28.96 -8.75
N GLY A 262 -14.18 -29.57 -8.27
CA GLY A 262 -14.64 -29.46 -6.87
C GLY A 262 -15.85 -28.54 -6.63
N ASP A 263 -16.26 -27.74 -7.61
CA ASP A 263 -17.53 -26.97 -7.55
C ASP A 263 -18.75 -27.83 -7.96
N GLU A 264 -18.53 -29.04 -8.47
CA GLU A 264 -19.54 -29.96 -9.03
C GLU A 264 -20.42 -30.66 -7.98
N SER A 265 -19.98 -30.66 -6.72
CA SER A 265 -20.66 -31.31 -5.60
C SER A 265 -20.63 -30.38 -4.40
N ILE A 266 -21.30 -29.25 -4.54
CA ILE A 266 -21.55 -28.39 -3.40
C ILE A 266 -22.85 -28.87 -2.79
N ASP A 267 -22.76 -29.51 -1.63
CA ASP A 267 -23.85 -29.53 -0.68
C ASP A 267 -24.32 -28.07 -0.47
N ALA A 268 -25.45 -27.72 -1.06
CA ALA A 268 -25.99 -26.37 -1.05
C ALA A 268 -26.19 -25.89 0.40
N GLU A 269 -26.47 -26.81 1.32
CA GLU A 269 -26.58 -26.54 2.75
C GLU A 269 -25.22 -26.15 3.33
N ALA A 270 -24.14 -26.85 2.97
CA ALA A 270 -22.79 -26.52 3.42
C ALA A 270 -22.33 -25.13 2.94
N VAL A 271 -22.63 -24.74 1.70
CA VAL A 271 -22.28 -23.40 1.20
C VAL A 271 -23.12 -22.30 1.87
N LEU A 272 -24.40 -22.54 2.11
CA LEU A 272 -25.24 -21.60 2.85
C LEU A 272 -24.80 -21.48 4.30
N ALA A 273 -24.49 -22.60 4.97
CA ALA A 273 -23.95 -22.62 6.32
C ALA A 273 -22.62 -21.85 6.42
N ALA A 274 -21.70 -22.06 5.49
CA ALA A 274 -20.45 -21.31 5.43
C ALA A 274 -20.67 -19.80 5.22
N ALA A 275 -21.65 -19.44 4.38
CA ALA A 275 -22.02 -18.05 4.16
C ALA A 275 -22.64 -17.39 5.39
N GLU A 276 -23.50 -18.10 6.12
CA GLU A 276 -24.09 -17.63 7.38
C GLU A 276 -23.02 -17.41 8.45
N VAL A 277 -22.08 -18.35 8.62
CA VAL A 277 -20.96 -18.21 9.56
C VAL A 277 -20.15 -16.95 9.25
N GLN A 278 -19.84 -16.71 7.98
CA GLN A 278 -19.14 -15.50 7.59
C GLN A 278 -19.97 -14.22 7.71
N ALA A 279 -21.29 -14.27 7.47
CA ALA A 279 -22.17 -13.13 7.68
C ALA A 279 -22.24 -12.76 9.17
N ARG A 280 -22.29 -13.75 10.07
CA ARG A 280 -22.23 -13.55 11.53
C ARG A 280 -20.89 -12.93 11.94
N ALA A 281 -19.77 -13.43 11.43
CA ALA A 281 -18.45 -12.87 11.70
C ALA A 281 -18.30 -11.42 11.21
N ARG A 282 -18.87 -11.08 10.05
CA ARG A 282 -18.89 -9.68 9.55
C ARG A 282 -19.73 -8.76 10.44
N ARG A 283 -20.86 -9.23 10.98
CA ARG A 283 -21.69 -8.45 11.90
C ARG A 283 -21.01 -8.21 13.25
N SER A 284 -20.33 -9.21 13.80
CA SER A 284 -19.59 -9.04 15.07
C SER A 284 -18.40 -8.08 14.91
N SER A 285 -17.69 -8.15 13.78
CA SER A 285 -16.59 -7.22 13.49
C SER A 285 -17.03 -5.78 13.22
N ALA A 286 -18.29 -5.54 12.86
CA ALA A 286 -18.82 -4.19 12.60
C ALA A 286 -19.38 -3.51 13.87
N ALA A 287 -19.55 -4.26 14.96
CA ALA A 287 -20.06 -3.77 16.24
C ALA A 287 -18.94 -3.32 17.22
N VAL A 288 -17.69 -3.48 16.81
CA VAL A 288 -16.47 -3.08 17.53
C VAL A 288 -15.86 -1.86 16.85
#